data_AF-A0A7V5WPT6-F1
#
_entry.id   AF-A0A7V5WPT6-F1
#
_cell.length_a   1.000
_cell.length_b   1.000
_cell.length_c   1.000
_cell.angle_alpha   90.00
_cell.angle_beta   90.00
_cell.angle_gamma   90.00
#
_symmetry.space_group_name_H-M   'P 1'
#
loop_
_entity.id
_entity.type
_entity.pdbx_description
1 polymer ?
#
loop_
_entity_poly.entity_id
_entity_poly.type
_entity_poly.pdbx_seq_one_letter_code
_entity_poly.pdbx_strand_id
1 'polypeptide(L)'
;MAISKDDLVKQVVKVANHLAQKHRVNMYSADSKRATDIMFLSIWGERSAVLKIPFAMLEHLQYVDIEFVQTGRRGGEYLLLLVITQKIIKQPLRTPERRVKLQNREYYSQDYPRNIFNSQHQ
;
A
#
# COMPACT_ATOMS: atom_id res chain seq x y z
N MET A 1 13.26 15.58 -11.80
CA MET A 1 13.69 15.97 -10.44
C MET A 1 13.55 14.77 -9.52
N ALA A 2 14.55 14.46 -8.71
CA ALA A 2 14.42 13.46 -7.65
C ALA A 2 13.71 14.14 -6.46
N ILE A 3 12.56 13.61 -6.04
CA ILE A 3 11.91 14.05 -4.80
C ILE A 3 12.73 13.52 -3.62
N SER A 4 12.96 14.37 -2.61
CA SER A 4 13.68 13.98 -1.39
C SER A 4 12.83 13.06 -0.51
N LYS A 5 13.47 12.21 0.30
CA LYS A 5 12.76 11.35 1.27
C LYS A 5 11.93 12.20 2.25
N ASP A 6 12.46 13.32 2.71
CA ASP A 6 11.78 14.21 3.66
C ASP A 6 10.51 14.83 3.06
N ASP A 7 10.54 15.18 1.77
CA ASP A 7 9.35 15.66 1.07
C ASP A 7 8.30 14.55 0.91
N LEU A 8 8.72 13.30 0.66
CA LEU A 8 7.81 12.16 0.64
C LEU A 8 7.17 11.93 2.01
N VAL A 9 7.95 11.97 3.09
CA VAL A 9 7.42 11.83 4.45
C VAL A 9 6.34 12.89 4.70
N LYS A 10 6.62 14.16 4.40
CA LYS A 10 5.65 15.25 4.56
C LYS A 10 4.37 15.01 3.74
N GLN A 11 4.50 14.58 2.49
CA GLN A 11 3.35 14.29 1.62
C GLN A 11 2.52 13.11 2.14
N VAL A 12 3.18 12.00 2.51
CA VAL A 12 2.53 10.80 3.05
C VAL A 12 1.77 11.14 4.32
N VAL A 13 2.41 11.82 5.28
CA VAL A 13 1.79 12.23 6.54
C VAL A 13 0.58 13.14 6.29
N LYS A 14 0.71 14.13 5.39
CA LYS A 14 -0.39 15.03 5.05
C LYS A 14 -1.59 14.29 4.48
N VAL A 15 -1.36 13.43 3.48
CA VAL A 15 -2.43 12.65 2.83
C VAL A 15 -3.05 11.66 3.81
N ALA A 16 -2.24 10.91 4.55
CA ALA A 16 -2.70 9.88 5.47
C ALA A 16 -3.52 10.49 6.62
N ASN A 17 -3.10 11.62 7.18
CA ASN A 17 -3.88 12.36 8.20
C ASN A 17 -5.23 12.84 7.65
N HIS A 18 -5.24 13.43 6.44
CA HIS A 18 -6.48 13.88 5.82
C HIS A 18 -7.46 12.72 5.61
N LEU A 19 -6.98 11.59 5.09
CA LEU A 19 -7.79 10.40 4.87
C LEU A 19 -8.27 9.78 6.19
N ALA A 20 -7.41 9.72 7.21
CA ALA A 20 -7.78 9.23 8.53
C ALA A 20 -8.93 10.04 9.14
N GLN A 21 -8.85 11.37 9.06
CA GLN A 21 -9.93 12.27 9.49
C GLN A 21 -11.21 12.09 8.67
N LYS A 22 -11.10 12.06 7.33
CA LYS A 22 -12.22 11.88 6.41
C LYS A 22 -12.99 10.58 6.68
N HIS A 23 -12.29 9.51 6.98
CA HIS A 23 -12.87 8.18 7.21
C HIS A 23 -13.11 7.87 8.70
N ARG A 24 -12.84 8.82 9.61
CA ARG A 24 -12.99 8.67 11.07
C ARG A 24 -12.27 7.43 11.62
N VAL A 25 -11.03 7.22 11.17
CA VAL A 25 -10.14 6.17 11.69
C VAL A 25 -8.97 6.81 12.44
N ASN A 26 -8.42 6.07 13.38
CA ASN A 26 -7.22 6.47 14.09
C ASN A 26 -5.99 6.05 13.30
N MET A 27 -4.93 6.85 13.40
CA MET A 27 -3.66 6.57 12.74
C MET A 27 -2.49 6.94 13.63
N TYR A 28 -1.42 6.15 13.53
CA TYR A 28 -0.12 6.44 14.09
C TYR A 28 0.95 6.20 13.02
N SER A 29 1.92 7.12 12.95
CA SER A 29 3.03 7.08 12.02
C SER A 29 4.35 6.85 12.77
N ALA A 30 5.20 5.96 12.26
CA ALA A 30 6.52 5.70 12.81
C ALA A 30 7.59 5.70 11.72
N ASP A 31 8.78 6.18 12.07
CA ASP A 31 9.91 6.18 11.15
C ASP A 31 10.39 4.76 10.85
N SER A 32 10.86 4.54 9.61
CA SER A 32 11.60 3.32 9.27
C SER A 32 13.10 3.60 9.20
N LYS A 33 13.87 2.65 9.73
CA LYS A 33 15.35 2.68 9.70
C LYS A 33 15.92 2.20 8.36
N ARG A 34 15.11 1.62 7.47
CA ARG A 34 15.59 1.15 6.15
C ARG A 34 15.67 2.31 5.17
N ALA A 35 16.67 2.25 4.28
CA ALA A 35 16.94 3.33 3.32
C ALA A 35 15.79 3.56 2.33
N THR A 36 15.13 2.48 1.88
CA THR A 36 14.04 2.52 0.90
C THR A 36 12.68 2.81 1.50
N ASP A 37 12.54 2.58 2.81
CA ASP A 37 11.29 2.78 3.51
C ASP A 37 11.14 4.26 3.83
N ILE A 38 9.97 4.80 3.54
CA ILE A 38 9.60 6.15 3.89
C ILE A 38 9.13 6.15 5.34
N MET A 39 8.13 5.32 5.67
CA MET A 39 7.60 5.20 7.03
C MET A 39 6.69 3.99 7.22
N PHE A 40 6.36 3.70 8.48
CA PHE A 40 5.28 2.80 8.87
C PHE A 40 4.02 3.59 9.23
N LEU A 41 2.86 3.02 8.90
CA LEU A 41 1.55 3.53 9.30
C LEU A 41 0.74 2.43 9.98
N SER A 42 0.32 2.69 11.21
CA SER A 42 -0.66 1.88 11.94
C SER A 42 -2.00 2.59 11.89
N ILE A 43 -3.00 1.97 11.28
CA ILE A 43 -4.35 2.53 11.14
C ILE A 43 -5.34 1.60 11.82
N TRP A 44 -6.24 2.12 12.64
CA TRP A 44 -7.23 1.31 13.31
C TRP A 44 -8.60 1.99 13.45
N GLY A 45 -9.65 1.18 13.42
CA GLY A 45 -11.05 1.62 13.47
C GLY A 45 -12.01 0.59 12.87
N GLU A 46 -13.11 1.07 12.29
CA GLU A 46 -14.06 0.23 11.56
C GLU A 46 -13.40 -0.36 10.31
N ARG A 47 -13.57 -1.67 10.08
CA ARG A 47 -12.82 -2.43 9.06
C ARG A 47 -12.99 -1.84 7.66
N SER A 48 -14.21 -1.51 7.26
CA SER A 48 -14.49 -0.99 5.92
C SER A 48 -13.87 0.39 5.69
N ALA A 49 -13.79 1.22 6.74
CA ALA A 49 -13.12 2.52 6.70
C ALA A 49 -11.60 2.37 6.63
N VAL A 50 -11.00 1.51 7.46
CA VAL A 50 -9.55 1.27 7.48
C VAL A 50 -9.06 0.76 6.12
N LEU A 51 -9.77 -0.20 5.51
CA LEU A 51 -9.36 -0.77 4.23
C LEU A 51 -9.46 0.20 3.05
N LYS A 52 -10.18 1.33 3.18
CA LYS A 52 -10.24 2.37 2.13
C LYS A 52 -8.99 3.24 2.10
N ILE A 53 -8.30 3.40 3.23
CA ILE A 53 -7.16 4.32 3.35
C ILE A 53 -6.03 3.98 2.37
N PRO A 54 -5.51 2.73 2.27
CA PRO A 54 -4.41 2.42 1.37
C PRO A 54 -4.71 2.73 -0.09
N PHE A 55 -5.93 2.40 -0.55
CA PHE A 55 -6.32 2.65 -1.95
C PHE A 55 -6.45 4.15 -2.24
N ALA A 56 -7.09 4.91 -1.35
CA ALA A 56 -7.18 6.36 -1.49
C ALA A 56 -5.80 7.03 -1.45
N MET A 57 -4.85 6.51 -0.65
CA MET A 57 -3.47 7.00 -0.66
C MET A 57 -2.79 6.81 -2.02
N LEU A 58 -2.99 5.68 -2.70
CA LEU A 58 -2.41 5.42 -4.02
C LEU A 58 -2.92 6.38 -5.11
N GLU A 59 -4.15 6.88 -4.97
CA GLU A 59 -4.71 7.90 -5.88
C GLU A 59 -4.01 9.27 -5.73
N HIS A 60 -3.47 9.55 -4.54
CA HIS A 60 -2.84 10.84 -4.22
C HIS A 60 -1.31 10.81 -4.25
N LEU A 61 -0.68 9.64 -4.12
CA LEU A 61 0.77 9.49 -3.96
C LEU A 61 1.37 8.73 -5.14
N GLN A 62 2.00 9.45 -6.07
CA GLN A 62 2.52 8.89 -7.33
C GLN A 62 3.90 8.21 -7.20
N TYR A 63 4.68 8.59 -6.19
CA TYR A 63 6.10 8.25 -6.04
C TYR A 63 6.38 7.25 -4.90
N VAL A 64 5.34 6.61 -4.39
CA VAL A 64 5.44 5.65 -3.29
C VAL A 64 4.74 4.35 -3.67
N ASP A 65 5.18 3.25 -3.08
CA ASP A 65 4.45 2.00 -3.03
C ASP A 65 3.97 1.76 -1.59
N ILE A 66 2.87 1.01 -1.43
CA ILE A 66 2.25 0.69 -0.14
C ILE A 66 2.20 -0.83 -0.01
N GLU A 67 2.83 -1.36 1.03
CA GLU A 67 2.81 -2.78 1.34
C GLU A 67 2.07 -3.04 2.65
N PHE A 68 1.26 -4.09 2.65
CA PHE A 68 0.52 -4.57 3.81
C PHE A 68 1.45 -5.44 4.64
N VAL A 69 1.77 -4.99 5.86
CA VAL A 69 2.68 -5.73 6.75
C VAL A 69 1.90 -6.72 7.60
N GLN A 70 0.83 -6.24 8.24
CA GLN A 70 0.07 -7.04 9.19
C GLN A 70 -1.37 -6.53 9.31
N THR A 71 -2.28 -7.45 9.63
CA THR A 71 -3.64 -7.13 10.07
C THR A 71 -3.86 -7.69 11.47
N GLY A 72 -4.78 -7.10 12.23
CA GLY A 72 -5.07 -7.56 13.58
C GLY A 72 -6.26 -6.87 14.21
N ARG A 73 -6.30 -6.91 15.55
CA ARG A 73 -7.30 -6.21 16.35
C ARG A 73 -6.65 -5.36 17.45
N ARG A 74 -7.22 -4.20 17.72
CA ARG A 74 -6.83 -3.30 18.81
C ARG A 74 -8.07 -2.84 19.54
N GLY A 75 -8.30 -3.32 20.77
CA GLY A 75 -9.45 -2.90 21.58
C GLY A 75 -10.82 -3.11 20.91
N GLY A 76 -10.99 -4.17 20.13
CA GLY A 76 -12.20 -4.45 19.36
C GLY A 76 -12.22 -3.86 17.94
N GLU A 77 -11.36 -2.89 17.66
CA GLU A 77 -11.22 -2.27 16.34
C GLU A 77 -10.32 -3.10 15.42
N TYR A 78 -10.54 -2.97 14.12
CA TYR A 78 -9.65 -3.57 13.12
C TYR A 78 -8.37 -2.76 13.03
N LEU A 79 -7.22 -3.43 13.05
CA LEU A 79 -5.89 -2.83 12.92
C LEU A 79 -5.25 -3.24 11.60
N LEU A 80 -4.66 -2.27 10.91
CA LEU A 80 -3.88 -2.45 9.70
C LEU A 80 -2.52 -1.77 9.85
N LEU A 81 -1.45 -2.52 9.65
CA LEU A 81 -0.09 -2.02 9.60
C LEU A 81 0.41 -2.02 8.16
N LEU A 82 0.91 -0.87 7.72
CA LEU A 82 1.44 -0.63 6.39
C LEU A 82 2.88 -0.17 6.48
N VAL A 83 3.65 -0.46 5.43
CA VAL A 83 4.92 0.21 5.14
C VAL A 83 4.79 0.97 3.83
N ILE A 84 5.25 2.21 3.84
CA ILE A 84 5.30 3.08 2.68
C ILE A 84 6.75 3.10 2.20
N THR A 85 6.98 2.76 0.94
CA THR A 85 8.32 2.65 0.35
C THR A 85 8.45 3.59 -0.85
N GLN A 86 9.67 4.04 -1.13
CA GLN A 86 9.90 4.86 -2.31
C GLN A 86 9.79 4.02 -3.59
N LYS A 87 8.97 4.49 -4.53
CA LYS A 87 8.79 3.82 -5.81
C LYS A 87 10.07 3.86 -6.62
N ILE A 88 10.51 2.70 -7.09
CA ILE A 88 11.71 2.57 -7.91
C ILE A 88 11.34 2.87 -9.37
N ILE A 89 11.51 4.12 -9.81
CA ILE A 89 11.03 4.56 -11.13
C ILE A 89 11.95 4.15 -12.29
N LYS A 90 13.23 3.87 -12.06
CA LYS A 90 14.14 3.27 -13.06
C LYS A 90 15.25 2.48 -12.35
N GLN A 91 15.23 1.16 -12.45
CA GLN A 91 16.41 0.32 -12.20
C GLN A 91 16.75 -0.39 -13.52
N PRO A 92 17.98 -0.28 -14.05
CA PRO A 92 18.40 -1.15 -15.14
C PRO A 92 18.28 -2.60 -14.68
N LEU A 93 17.52 -3.40 -15.45
CA LEU A 93 17.23 -4.81 -15.19
C LEU A 93 18.51 -5.65 -15.34
N ARG A 94 19.39 -5.66 -14.34
CA ARG A 94 20.66 -6.41 -14.37
C ARG A 94 20.95 -7.18 -13.08
N THR A 95 19.95 -7.62 -12.32
CA THR A 95 20.18 -8.59 -11.24
C THR A 95 19.34 -9.87 -11.42
N PRO A 96 19.97 -11.07 -11.38
CA PRO A 96 19.27 -12.36 -11.49
C PRO A 96 18.18 -12.56 -10.43
N GLU A 97 18.38 -11.98 -9.25
CA GLU A 97 17.49 -12.07 -8.08
C GLU A 97 16.06 -11.58 -8.35
N ARG A 98 15.87 -10.69 -9.33
CA ARG A 98 14.54 -10.21 -9.76
C ARG A 98 13.84 -11.10 -10.79
N ARG A 99 14.53 -12.02 -11.49
CA ARG A 99 13.84 -12.97 -12.40
C ARG A 99 12.86 -13.84 -11.63
N VAL A 100 13.20 -14.26 -10.42
CA VAL A 100 12.36 -15.12 -9.60
C VAL A 100 11.09 -14.40 -9.13
N LYS A 101 11.17 -13.12 -8.76
CA LYS A 101 9.98 -12.32 -8.37
C LYS A 101 9.08 -11.95 -9.55
N LEU A 102 9.64 -11.76 -10.75
CA LEU A 102 8.85 -11.48 -11.97
C LEU A 102 8.24 -12.75 -12.56
N GLN A 103 8.96 -13.89 -12.57
CA GLN A 103 8.38 -15.19 -12.96
C GLN A 103 7.18 -15.53 -12.08
N ASN A 104 7.27 -15.29 -10.77
CA ASN A 104 6.14 -15.55 -9.88
C ASN A 104 4.95 -14.62 -10.15
N ARG A 105 5.16 -13.40 -10.64
CA ARG A 105 4.06 -12.45 -10.95
C ARG A 105 3.35 -12.80 -12.27
N GLU A 106 4.09 -13.31 -13.25
CA GLU A 106 3.51 -13.81 -14.50
C GLU A 106 2.84 -15.18 -14.32
N TYR A 107 3.33 -16.04 -13.43
CA TYR A 107 2.70 -17.33 -13.12
C TYR A 107 1.29 -17.17 -12.52
N TYR A 108 1.10 -16.23 -11.59
CA TYR A 108 -0.24 -15.95 -11.03
C TYR A 108 -1.17 -15.20 -12.00
N SER A 109 -0.70 -14.78 -13.17
CA SER A 109 -1.50 -14.07 -14.16
C SER A 109 -2.04 -14.98 -15.26
N GLN A 110 -1.69 -16.26 -15.29
CA GLN A 110 -2.20 -17.24 -16.26
C GLN A 110 -3.29 -18.19 -15.73
N ASP A 111 -3.47 -18.28 -14.40
CA ASP A 111 -4.39 -19.25 -13.79
C ASP A 111 -5.66 -18.65 -13.16
N TYR A 112 -6.02 -17.41 -13.48
CA TYR A 112 -7.37 -16.92 -13.20
C TYR A 112 -8.28 -17.24 -14.39
N PRO A 113 -9.22 -18.21 -14.28
CA PRO A 113 -10.24 -18.38 -15.30
C PRO A 113 -11.07 -17.09 -15.39
N ARG A 114 -10.88 -16.34 -16.48
CA ARG A 114 -11.89 -15.40 -16.98
C ARG A 114 -13.07 -16.23 -17.45
N ASN A 115 -14.01 -16.48 -16.55
CA ASN A 115 -15.43 -16.77 -16.79
C ASN A 115 -16.02 -16.80 -15.37
N ILE A 116 -16.93 -15.92 -14.98
CA ILE A 116 -18.34 -16.06 -15.31
C ILE A 116 -18.98 -14.66 -15.29
N PHE A 117 -19.42 -14.18 -16.45
CA PHE A 117 -20.62 -13.36 -16.56
C PHE A 117 -21.40 -13.81 -17.80
N ASN A 118 -22.71 -13.88 -17.63
CA ASN A 118 -23.79 -14.18 -18.58
C ASN A 118 -24.14 -15.64 -18.85
N SER A 119 -25.29 -16.06 -18.30
CA SER A 119 -26.48 -16.37 -19.11
C SER A 119 -27.74 -16.21 -18.25
N GLN A 120 -28.60 -15.26 -18.64
CA GLN A 120 -30.02 -15.29 -18.34
C GLN A 120 -30.70 -16.43 -19.12
N HIS A 121 -31.94 -16.76 -18.73
CA HIS A 121 -32.92 -17.64 -19.38
C HIS A 121 -32.79 -19.15 -19.12
N GLN A 122 -33.62 -19.67 -18.22
CA GLN A 122 -34.90 -20.31 -18.56
C GLN A 122 -35.83 -20.33 -17.33
#